data_AF-A0A2G2WIP9-F1
#
_entry.id   AF-A0A2G2WIP9-F1
#
_cell.length_a   1.000
_cell.length_b   1.000
_cell.length_c   1.000
_cell.angle_alpha   90.00
_cell.angle_beta   90.00
_cell.angle_gamma   90.00
#
_symmetry.space_group_name_H-M   'P 1'
#
loop_
_entity.id
_entity.type
_entity.pdbx_description
1 polymer ?
#
loop_
_entity_poly.entity_id
_entity_poly.type
_entity_poly.pdbx_seq_one_letter_code
_entity_poly.pdbx_strand_id
1 'polypeptide(L)'
;MVINTELSVMAYNYPTKKLSAYLSDDVGSELTFYALIEAFHFAKHWLPYCKKFNIELRSPAAYFASSSVSGQSDPDFSKIKILIDSRDEEKKDIDGVRLPNFVYVA
;
A
#
# COMPACT_ATOMS: atom_id res chain seq x y z
N MET A 1 6.41 -3.47 -7.47
CA MET A 1 5.45 -4.40 -8.12
C MET A 1 4.87 -5.42 -7.14
N VAL A 2 5.67 -6.23 -6.44
CA VAL A 2 5.19 -7.29 -5.52
C VAL A 2 4.13 -6.80 -4.53
N ILE A 3 4.40 -5.69 -3.85
CA ILE A 3 3.49 -5.26 -2.79
C ILE A 3 2.18 -4.65 -3.31
N ASN A 4 2.20 -4.00 -4.47
CA ASN A 4 0.97 -3.54 -5.12
C ASN A 4 0.03 -4.71 -5.42
N THR A 5 0.60 -5.84 -5.83
CA THR A 5 -0.16 -7.08 -6.06
C THR A 5 -0.71 -7.64 -4.74
N GLU A 6 0.12 -7.75 -3.69
CA GLU A 6 -0.32 -8.19 -2.37
C GLU A 6 -1.48 -7.35 -1.81
N LEU A 7 -1.35 -6.02 -1.85
CA LEU A 7 -2.40 -5.09 -1.41
C LEU A 7 -3.67 -5.22 -2.26
N SER A 8 -3.53 -5.41 -3.57
CA SER A 8 -4.66 -5.64 -4.47
C SER A 8 -5.42 -6.93 -4.15
N VAL A 9 -4.68 -8.02 -3.86
CA VAL A 9 -5.26 -9.31 -3.44
C VAL A 9 -5.94 -9.17 -2.09
N MET A 10 -5.30 -8.55 -1.10
CA MET A 10 -5.89 -8.35 0.22
C MET A 10 -7.15 -7.46 0.21
N ALA A 11 -7.25 -6.53 -0.74
CA ALA A 11 -8.42 -5.66 -0.93
C ALA A 11 -9.56 -6.33 -1.71
N TYR A 12 -9.38 -7.58 -2.14
CA TYR A 12 -10.40 -8.30 -2.90
C TYR A 12 -11.69 -8.43 -2.10
N ASN A 13 -12.84 -8.25 -2.77
CA ASN A 13 -14.15 -8.27 -2.12
C ASN A 13 -14.58 -9.71 -1.81
N TYR A 14 -13.95 -10.29 -0.79
CA TYR A 14 -14.21 -11.64 -0.31
C TYR A 14 -14.37 -11.63 1.22
N PRO A 15 -15.12 -12.59 1.81
CA PRO A 15 -15.23 -12.67 3.25
C PRO A 15 -13.85 -12.78 3.91
N THR A 16 -13.55 -11.89 4.85
CA THR A 16 -12.22 -11.77 5.49
C THR A 16 -11.75 -13.05 6.16
N LYS A 17 -12.67 -13.86 6.70
CA LYS A 17 -12.37 -15.16 7.32
C LYS A 17 -12.05 -16.28 6.32
N LYS A 18 -12.19 -16.01 5.02
CA LYS A 18 -11.99 -16.98 3.95
C LYS A 18 -10.90 -16.55 2.95
N LEU A 19 -10.39 -15.33 3.07
CA LEU A 19 -9.29 -14.84 2.25
C LEU A 19 -7.99 -14.96 3.06
N SER A 20 -7.00 -15.61 2.48
CA SER A 20 -5.65 -15.67 3.03
C SER A 20 -4.68 -15.58 1.87
N ALA A 21 -3.71 -14.69 1.96
CA ALA A 21 -2.64 -14.51 1.00
C ALA A 21 -1.34 -15.05 1.61
N TYR A 22 -0.53 -15.70 0.77
CA TYR A 22 0.75 -16.26 1.15
C TYR A 22 1.79 -15.78 0.15
N LEU A 23 2.88 -15.23 0.67
CA LEU A 23 4.01 -14.76 -0.13
C LEU A 23 5.23 -15.61 0.20
N SER A 24 5.87 -16.14 -0.85
CA SER A 24 7.11 -16.88 -0.77
C SER A 24 8.21 -16.09 -1.46
N ASP A 25 9.36 -15.92 -0.81
CA ASP A 25 10.56 -15.28 -1.37
C ASP A 25 11.70 -16.31 -1.33
N ASP A 26 12.15 -16.75 -2.51
CA ASP A 26 13.14 -17.83 -2.66
C ASP A 26 14.54 -17.43 -2.16
N VAL A 27 14.84 -16.12 -2.15
CA VAL A 27 16.16 -15.60 -1.77
C VAL A 27 16.14 -14.99 -0.36
N GLY A 28 14.95 -14.76 0.20
CA GLY A 28 14.77 -14.24 1.56
C GLY A 28 15.36 -12.83 1.70
N SER A 29 15.05 -11.93 0.76
CA SER A 29 15.60 -10.59 0.76
C SER A 29 15.04 -9.78 1.95
N GLU A 30 15.93 -9.24 2.78
CA GLU A 30 15.55 -8.34 3.88
C GLU A 30 14.75 -7.15 3.38
N LEU A 31 15.05 -6.66 2.18
CA LEU A 31 14.30 -5.56 1.57
C LEU A 31 12.84 -5.95 1.31
N THR A 32 12.58 -7.17 0.84
CA THR A 32 11.22 -7.68 0.66
C THR A 32 10.49 -7.77 1.99
N PHE A 33 11.17 -8.26 3.03
CA PHE A 33 10.62 -8.38 4.38
C PHE A 33 10.22 -7.02 4.96
N TYR A 34 11.11 -6.03 4.94
CA TYR A 34 10.80 -4.68 5.43
C TYR A 34 9.72 -4.01 4.59
N ALA A 35 9.74 -4.18 3.27
CA ALA A 35 8.69 -3.66 2.40
C ALA A 35 7.31 -4.23 2.77
N LEU A 36 7.22 -5.52 3.14
CA LEU A 36 5.97 -6.16 3.56
C LEU A 36 5.46 -5.65 4.92
N ILE A 37 6.36 -5.41 5.88
CA ILE A 37 5.99 -4.82 7.17
C ILE A 37 5.33 -3.46 6.93
N GLU A 38 5.98 -2.63 6.12
CA GLU A 38 5.45 -1.32 5.75
C GLU A 38 4.13 -1.40 4.98
N ALA A 39 4.00 -2.40 4.10
CA ALA A 39 2.75 -2.72 3.41
C ALA A 39 1.60 -2.95 4.37
N PHE A 40 1.88 -3.73 5.42
CA PHE A 40 0.90 -4.11 6.41
C PHE A 40 0.40 -2.91 7.20
N HIS A 41 1.30 -1.96 7.53
CA HIS A 41 0.90 -0.70 8.14
C HIS A 41 -0.01 0.12 7.20
N PHE A 42 0.36 0.24 5.93
CA PHE A 42 -0.45 0.94 4.93
C PHE A 42 -1.81 0.24 4.67
N ALA A 43 -1.84 -1.09 4.65
CA ALA A 43 -3.04 -1.89 4.41
C ALA A 43 -4.18 -1.57 5.39
N LYS A 44 -3.86 -1.23 6.65
CA LYS A 44 -4.85 -0.82 7.66
C LYS A 44 -5.67 0.40 7.23
N HIS A 45 -5.12 1.25 6.36
CA HIS A 45 -5.80 2.41 5.79
C HIS A 45 -6.39 2.12 4.40
N TRP A 46 -5.64 1.40 3.57
CA TRP A 46 -6.03 1.11 2.19
C TRP A 46 -7.22 0.14 2.07
N LEU A 47 -7.21 -0.98 2.80
CA LEU A 47 -8.26 -2.00 2.66
C LEU A 47 -9.66 -1.49 3.04
N PRO A 48 -9.84 -0.76 4.17
CA PRO A 48 -11.13 -0.16 4.49
C PRO A 48 -11.57 0.89 3.47
N TYR A 49 -10.62 1.66 2.93
CA TYR A 49 -10.89 2.67 1.90
C TYR A 49 -11.40 2.02 0.60
N CYS A 50 -10.72 0.98 0.10
CA CYS A 50 -11.18 0.22 -1.06
C CYS A 50 -12.60 -0.31 -0.88
N LYS A 51 -12.94 -0.80 0.32
CA LYS A 51 -14.27 -1.32 0.63
C LYS A 51 -15.32 -0.22 0.74
N LYS A 52 -14.99 0.91 1.40
CA LYS A 52 -15.88 2.07 1.59
C LYS A 52 -16.30 2.69 0.26
N PHE A 53 -15.36 2.81 -0.67
CA PHE A 53 -15.60 3.45 -1.97
C PHE A 53 -15.83 2.47 -3.13
N ASN A 54 -15.93 1.16 -2.82
CA ASN A 54 -16.07 0.09 -3.80
C ASN A 54 -15.08 0.23 -4.98
N ILE A 55 -13.80 0.42 -4.65
CA ILE A 55 -12.76 0.67 -5.64
C ILE A 55 -12.55 -0.59 -6.49
N GLU A 56 -12.68 -0.43 -7.82
CA GLU A 56 -12.41 -1.52 -8.77
C GLU A 56 -10.92 -1.80 -8.90
N LEU A 57 -10.12 -0.73 -9.04
CA LEU A 57 -8.67 -0.79 -9.19
C LEU A 57 -7.98 -0.80 -7.80
N ARG A 58 -7.73 -2.00 -7.28
CA ARG A 58 -7.28 -2.20 -5.89
C ARG A 58 -5.77 -2.12 -5.67
N SER A 59 -4.99 -2.13 -6.75
CA SER A 59 -3.57 -1.81 -6.70
C SER A 59 -3.43 -0.30 -6.44
N PRO A 60 -2.77 0.12 -5.34
CA PRO A 60 -2.57 1.55 -5.05
C PRO A 60 -1.91 2.28 -6.21
N ALA A 61 -0.78 1.75 -6.73
CA ALA A 61 -0.08 2.33 -7.87
C ALA A 61 -1.00 2.54 -9.09
N ALA A 62 -1.81 1.53 -9.44
CA ALA A 62 -2.70 1.62 -10.58
C ALA A 62 -3.84 2.62 -10.34
N TYR A 63 -4.40 2.64 -9.12
CA TYR A 63 -5.49 3.54 -8.74
C TYR A 63 -5.07 5.01 -8.82
N PHE A 64 -3.90 5.35 -8.26
CA PHE A 64 -3.40 6.73 -8.26
C PHE A 64 -2.80 7.16 -9.61
N ALA A 65 -2.43 6.22 -10.48
CA ALA A 65 -2.05 6.51 -11.85
C ALA A 65 -3.25 6.79 -12.78
N SER A 66 -4.46 6.38 -12.39
CA SER A 66 -5.68 6.65 -13.15
C SER A 66 -6.15 8.09 -12.98
N SER A 67 -6.58 8.74 -14.05
CA SER A 67 -7.10 10.12 -14.06
C SER A 67 -8.52 10.25 -13.47
N SER A 68 -9.21 9.13 -13.23
CA SER A 68 -10.58 9.07 -12.71
C SER A 68 -10.61 8.62 -11.24
N VAL A 69 -9.97 9.38 -10.35
CA VAL A 69 -9.88 9.02 -8.93
C VAL A 69 -11.18 9.42 -8.21
N SER A 70 -12.05 8.44 -7.97
CA SER A 70 -13.29 8.60 -7.21
C SER A 70 -12.98 8.70 -5.71
N GLY A 71 -13.29 9.85 -5.08
CA GLY A 71 -13.10 10.04 -3.63
C GLY A 71 -12.18 11.19 -3.21
N GLN A 72 -11.76 12.06 -4.13
CA GLN A 72 -10.86 13.21 -3.85
C GLN A 72 -11.34 14.17 -2.76
N SER A 73 -12.65 14.21 -2.48
CA SER A 73 -13.24 15.07 -1.44
C SER A 73 -13.28 14.45 -0.04
N ASP A 74 -12.98 13.16 0.11
CA ASP A 74 -13.02 12.50 1.42
C ASP A 74 -11.69 12.73 2.19
N PRO A 75 -11.73 13.06 3.49
CA PRO A 75 -10.51 13.27 4.28
C PRO A 75 -9.60 12.03 4.35
N ASP A 76 -10.13 10.82 4.18
CA ASP A 76 -9.34 9.59 4.11
C ASP A 76 -8.51 9.52 2.83
N PHE A 77 -8.96 10.14 1.74
CA PHE A 77 -8.18 10.24 0.50
C PHE A 77 -6.89 11.03 0.71
N SER A 78 -6.97 12.18 1.37
CA SER A 78 -5.79 13.01 1.67
C SER A 78 -4.80 12.26 2.57
N LYS A 79 -5.28 11.49 3.55
CA LYS A 79 -4.42 10.66 4.41
C LYS A 79 -3.70 9.57 3.61
N ILE A 80 -4.41 8.84 2.77
CA ILE A 80 -3.83 7.77 1.94
C ILE A 80 -2.84 8.36 0.93
N LYS A 81 -3.20 9.51 0.33
CA LYS A 81 -2.33 10.23 -0.56
C LYS A 81 -1.05 10.68 0.15
N ILE A 82 -1.12 11.21 1.38
CA ILE A 82 0.08 11.55 2.17
C ILE A 82 0.92 10.30 2.49
N LEU A 83 0.29 9.16 2.80
CA LEU A 83 1.01 7.90 3.08
C LEU A 83 1.74 7.34 1.84
N ILE A 84 1.20 7.57 0.64
CA ILE A 84 1.82 7.17 -0.63
C ILE A 84 2.84 8.22 -1.11
N ASP A 85 2.49 9.49 -1.00
CA ASP A 85 3.26 10.65 -1.46
C ASP A 85 4.30 11.12 -0.44
N SER A 86 4.44 10.48 0.74
CA SER A 86 5.56 10.71 1.67
C SER A 86 6.90 10.24 1.08
N ARG A 87 7.25 10.83 -0.07
CA ARG A 87 8.56 11.12 -0.66
C ARG A 87 9.31 12.17 0.17
N ASP A 88 9.28 12.07 1.48
CA ASP A 88 9.96 13.04 2.32
C ASP A 88 11.44 12.63 2.40
N GLU A 89 12.29 13.26 1.57
CA GLU A 89 13.72 12.95 1.50
C GLU A 89 14.46 13.16 2.83
N GLU A 90 13.82 13.86 3.78
CA GLU A 90 14.38 14.20 5.09
C GLU A 90 14.01 13.22 6.22
N LYS A 91 13.16 12.22 5.98
CA LYS A 91 12.80 11.25 7.02
C LYS A 91 13.90 10.22 7.22
N LYS A 92 14.58 10.36 8.36
CA LYS A 92 15.60 9.45 8.87
C LYS A 92 15.02 8.62 10.01
N ASP A 93 15.49 7.38 10.17
CA ASP A 93 15.18 6.57 11.34
C ASP A 93 15.87 7.12 12.61
N ILE A 94 15.66 6.43 13.74
CA ILE A 94 16.27 6.78 15.04
C ILE A 94 17.80 6.77 15.01
N ASP A 95 18.41 6.11 14.02
CA ASP A 95 19.84 6.00 13.82
C ASP A 95 20.35 7.00 12.76
N GLY A 96 19.49 7.88 12.26
CA GLY A 96 19.84 8.90 11.27
C GLY A 96 19.97 8.36 9.84
N VAL A 97 19.60 7.10 9.59
CA VAL A 97 19.64 6.47 8.27
C VAL A 97 18.39 6.88 7.51
N ARG A 98 18.58 7.34 6.26
CA ARG A 98 17.47 7.67 5.35
C ARG A 98 16.58 6.43 5.23
N LEU A 99 15.32 6.56 5.63
CA LEU A 99 14.36 5.47 5.46
C LEU A 99 14.33 5.11 3.97
N PRO A 100 14.42 3.82 3.62
CA PRO A 100 14.38 3.42 2.22
C PRO A 100 13.11 4.01 1.60
N ASN A 101 13.28 4.74 0.48
CA ASN A 101 12.17 5.31 -0.26
C ASN A 101 11.12 4.22 -0.42
N PHE A 102 9.90 4.48 0.06
CA PHE A 102 8.78 3.55 -0.10
C PHE A 102 8.48 3.43 -1.60
N VAL A 103 9.12 2.46 -2.27
CA VAL A 103 8.86 2.17 -3.68
C VAL A 103 7.57 1.35 -3.74
N TYR A 104 6.45 2.03 -3.56
CA TYR A 104 5.12 1.51 -3.86
C TYR A 104 4.63 1.87 -5.25
N VAL A 105 5.51 2.23 -6.18
CA VAL A 105 5.11 2.36 -7.58
C VAL A 105 6.29 1.94 -8.45
N ALA A 106 6.15 0.78 -9.08
CA ALA A 106 6.72 0.58 -10.41
C ALA A 106 5.60 0.97 -11.38
#